data_AF-A0A925YUP4-F1
#
_entry.id   AF-A0A925YUP4-F1
#
_cell.length_a   1.000
_cell.length_b   1.000
_cell.length_c   1.000
_cell.angle_alpha   90.00
_cell.angle_beta   90.00
_cell.angle_gamma   90.00
#
_symmetry.space_group_name_H-M   'P 1'
#
loop_
_entity.id
_entity.type
_entity.pdbx_description
1 polymer ?
#
loop_
_entity_poly.entity_id
_entity_poly.type
_entity_poly.pdbx_seq_one_letter_code
_entity_poly.pdbx_strand_id
1 'polypeptide(L)'
;METQIKDSLITLLDAIKASNGTVVVDEMEKLDKFLDEGRTTLHPQLVHFLEKRSYAKAVMFLGGESDIPVGICGGRAGRPAGN
;
A
#
# COMPACT_ATOMS: atom_id res chain seq x y z
N MET A 1 -15.24 -0.96 -4.53
CA MET A 1 -13.89 -0.59 -5.01
C MET A 1 -12.84 -0.88 -3.94
N GLU A 2 -13.04 -0.44 -2.70
CA GLU A 2 -12.12 -0.67 -1.57
C GLU A 2 -11.75 -2.15 -1.33
N THR A 3 -12.69 -3.09 -1.48
CA THR A 3 -12.41 -4.53 -1.41
C THR A 3 -11.41 -5.00 -2.48
N GLN A 4 -11.52 -4.47 -3.71
CA GLN A 4 -10.61 -4.81 -4.82
C GLN A 4 -9.23 -4.18 -4.60
N ILE A 5 -9.18 -2.94 -4.12
CA ILE A 5 -7.93 -2.28 -3.71
C ILE A 5 -7.24 -3.11 -2.62
N LYS A 6 -7.98 -3.58 -1.61
CA LYS A 6 -7.44 -4.41 -0.54
C LYS A 6 -6.83 -5.70 -1.07
N ASP A 7 -7.53 -6.41 -1.94
CA ASP A 7 -7.07 -7.64 -2.56
C ASP A 7 -5.79 -7.42 -3.38
N SER A 8 -5.77 -6.38 -4.22
CA SER A 8 -4.58 -5.98 -4.98
C SER A 8 -3.39 -5.63 -4.09
N LEU A 9 -3.61 -4.92 -2.98
CA LEU A 9 -2.54 -4.60 -2.03
C LEU A 9 -1.96 -5.85 -1.36
N ILE A 10 -2.81 -6.83 -1.02
CA ILE A 10 -2.36 -8.10 -0.44
C ILE A 10 -1.53 -8.88 -1.47
N THR A 11 -2.03 -8.98 -2.70
CA THR A 11 -1.35 -9.65 -3.82
C THR A 11 -0.01 -9.00 -4.14
N LEU A 12 0.04 -7.66 -4.16
CA LEU A 12 1.27 -6.90 -4.34
C LEU A 12 2.31 -7.22 -3.25
N LEU A 13 1.89 -7.21 -1.97
CA LEU A 13 2.80 -7.49 -0.86
C LEU A 13 3.30 -8.94 -0.88
N ASP A 14 2.47 -9.90 -1.28
CA ASP A 14 2.86 -11.30 -1.47
C ASP A 14 3.86 -11.44 -2.63
N ALA A 15 3.58 -10.81 -3.76
CA ALA A 15 4.47 -10.81 -4.93
C ALA A 15 5.83 -10.18 -4.62
N ILE A 16 5.89 -9.10 -3.83
CA ILE A 16 7.15 -8.51 -3.35
C ILE A 16 7.94 -9.53 -2.52
N LYS A 17 7.27 -10.23 -1.59
CA LYS A 17 7.92 -11.28 -0.76
C LYS A 17 8.43 -12.44 -1.63
N ALA A 18 7.67 -12.83 -2.64
CA ALA A 18 8.02 -13.88 -3.59
C ALA A 18 9.04 -13.44 -4.67
N SER A 19 9.45 -12.15 -4.68
CA SER A 19 10.28 -11.57 -5.74
C SER A 19 9.69 -11.72 -7.15
N ASN A 20 8.36 -11.78 -7.28
CA ASN A 20 7.67 -11.89 -8.55
C ASN A 20 7.46 -10.50 -9.18
N GLY A 21 8.49 -10.02 -9.88
CA GLY A 21 8.49 -8.68 -10.47
C GLY A 21 7.34 -8.40 -11.44
N THR A 22 6.89 -9.42 -12.20
CA THR A 22 5.78 -9.26 -13.16
C THR A 22 4.47 -8.92 -12.45
N VAL A 23 4.14 -9.66 -11.38
CA VAL A 23 2.92 -9.41 -10.59
C VAL A 23 3.02 -8.09 -9.83
N VAL A 24 4.22 -7.72 -9.37
CA VAL A 24 4.42 -6.41 -8.73
C VAL A 24 4.06 -5.26 -9.68
N VAL A 25 4.52 -5.31 -10.93
CA VAL A 25 4.21 -4.27 -11.92
C VAL A 25 2.71 -4.24 -12.24
N ASP A 26 2.10 -5.40 -12.51
CA ASP A 26 0.67 -5.50 -12.84
C ASP A 26 -0.23 -4.97 -11.71
N GLU A 27 0.04 -5.35 -10.46
CA GLU A 27 -0.74 -4.86 -9.32
C GLU A 27 -0.49 -3.37 -9.04
N MET A 28 0.72 -2.86 -9.30
CA MET A 28 0.98 -1.41 -9.21
C MET A 28 0.17 -0.62 -10.24
N GLU A 29 0.08 -1.10 -11.49
CA GLU A 29 -0.73 -0.46 -12.54
C GLU A 29 -2.23 -0.50 -12.22
N LYS A 30 -2.73 -1.63 -11.69
CA LYS A 30 -4.12 -1.74 -11.22
C LYS A 30 -4.43 -0.76 -10.10
N LEU A 31 -3.53 -0.64 -9.11
CA LEU A 31 -3.71 0.28 -8.00
C LEU A 31 -3.71 1.75 -8.44
N ASP A 32 -2.86 2.12 -9.42
CA ASP A 32 -2.84 3.47 -9.99
C ASP A 32 -4.16 3.77 -10.71
N LYS A 33 -4.68 2.82 -11.48
CA LYS A 33 -5.99 2.92 -12.12
C LYS A 33 -7.12 3.09 -11.10
N PHE A 34 -7.13 2.27 -10.04
CA PHE A 34 -8.14 2.41 -8.99
C PHE A 34 -8.07 3.75 -8.25
N LEU A 35 -6.86 4.28 -8.08
CA LEU A 35 -6.65 5.59 -7.47
C LEU A 35 -7.19 6.72 -8.35
N ASP A 36 -6.94 6.67 -9.67
CA ASP A 36 -7.46 7.65 -10.62
C ASP A 36 -8.99 7.62 -10.69
N GLU A 37 -9.58 6.43 -10.88
CA GLU A 37 -11.03 6.24 -10.97
C GLU A 37 -11.74 6.56 -9.64
N GLY A 38 -11.07 6.32 -8.51
CA GLY A 38 -11.64 6.45 -7.18
C GLY A 38 -11.33 7.77 -6.47
N ARG A 39 -10.56 8.69 -7.06
CA ARG A 39 -9.98 9.82 -6.32
C ARG A 39 -11.00 10.71 -5.59
N THR A 40 -12.21 10.84 -6.14
CA THR A 40 -13.29 11.64 -5.56
C THR A 40 -14.22 10.87 -4.63
N THR A 41 -14.12 9.53 -4.60
CA THR A 41 -15.04 8.64 -3.85
C THR A 41 -14.35 7.85 -2.75
N LEU A 42 -13.03 7.62 -2.87
CA LEU A 42 -12.22 6.94 -1.87
C LEU A 42 -11.95 7.84 -0.66
N HIS A 43 -11.73 7.19 0.49
CA HIS A 43 -11.39 7.91 1.71
C HIS A 43 -10.05 8.69 1.54
N PRO A 44 -9.96 9.97 1.94
CA PRO A 44 -8.76 10.80 1.74
C PRO A 44 -7.48 10.17 2.30
N GLN A 45 -7.58 9.45 3.42
CA GLN A 45 -6.45 8.75 4.02
C GLN A 45 -5.98 7.56 3.18
N LEU A 46 -6.90 6.84 2.53
CA LEU A 46 -6.56 5.75 1.62
C LEU A 46 -5.87 6.29 0.37
N VAL A 47 -6.40 7.36 -0.23
CA VAL A 47 -5.78 8.08 -1.35
C VAL A 47 -4.35 8.48 -0.99
N HIS A 48 -4.16 9.08 0.19
CA HIS A 48 -2.84 9.48 0.67
C HIS A 48 -1.86 8.31 0.76
N PHE A 49 -2.29 7.15 1.29
CA PHE A 49 -1.42 5.98 1.37
C PHE A 49 -1.06 5.42 0.00
N LEU A 50 -2.00 5.38 -0.93
CA LEU A 50 -1.75 4.90 -2.30
C LEU A 50 -0.79 5.84 -3.05
N GLU A 51 -0.98 7.16 -2.97
CA GLU A 51 -0.09 8.17 -3.57
C GLU A 51 1.35 8.09 -3.02
N LYS A 52 1.50 7.76 -1.73
CA LYS A 52 2.81 7.58 -1.08
C LYS A 52 3.39 6.17 -1.21
N ARG A 53 2.71 5.26 -1.91
CA ARG A 53 3.05 3.83 -2.00
C ARG A 53 3.23 3.17 -0.62
N SER A 54 2.46 3.63 0.37
CA SER A 54 2.45 3.08 1.72
C SER A 54 1.46 1.90 1.81
N TYR A 55 1.73 0.85 1.02
CA TYR A 55 0.80 -0.25 0.78
C TYR A 55 0.40 -1.00 2.06
N ALA A 56 1.33 -1.24 2.97
CA ALA A 56 1.02 -1.90 4.24
C ALA A 56 0.03 -1.09 5.11
N LYS A 57 0.16 0.24 5.15
CA LYS A 57 -0.80 1.11 5.86
C LYS A 57 -2.16 1.13 5.17
N ALA A 58 -2.20 1.09 3.84
CA ALA A 58 -3.45 0.99 3.10
C ALA A 58 -4.19 -0.33 3.41
N VAL A 59 -3.48 -1.45 3.55
CA VAL A 59 -4.08 -2.73 3.98
C VAL A 59 -4.64 -2.65 5.40
N MET A 60 -3.89 -2.08 6.35
CA MET A 60 -4.33 -1.89 7.73
C MET A 60 -5.60 -1.02 7.80
N PHE A 61 -5.63 0.07 7.03
CA PHE A 61 -6.79 0.96 6.92
C PHE A 61 -8.03 0.23 6.41
N LEU A 62 -7.89 -0.54 5.33
CA LEU A 62 -8.96 -1.36 4.77
C LEU A 62 -9.29 -2.60 5.64
N GLY A 63 -8.50 -2.85 6.68
CA GLY A 63 -8.76 -3.86 7.71
C GLY A 63 -9.71 -3.39 8.81
N GLY A 64 -10.05 -2.09 8.86
CA GLY A 64 -10.81 -1.49 9.96
C GLY A 64 -9.93 -1.11 11.15
N GLU A 65 -8.61 -1.19 11.01
CA GLU A 65 -7.66 -0.77 12.04
C GLU A 65 -7.66 0.76 12.09
N SER A 66 -8.32 1.32 13.11
CA SER A 66 -8.52 2.77 13.25
C SER A 66 -7.31 3.47 13.87
N ASP A 67 -6.38 2.71 14.46
CA ASP A 67 -5.14 3.18 15.07
C ASP A 67 -3.94 2.73 14.23
N ILE A 68 -3.79 3.29 13.03
CA ILE A 68 -2.65 2.97 12.15
C ILE A 68 -1.46 3.81 12.60
N PRO A 69 -0.37 3.21 13.11
CA PRO A 69 0.76 3.96 13.63
C PRO A 69 1.41 4.84 12.55
N VAL A 70 1.59 6.12 12.89
CA VAL A 70 2.31 7.10 12.07
C VAL A 70 3.82 6.85 12.15
N GLY A 71 4.28 5.92 11.32
CA GLY A 71 5.69 5.51 11.25
C GLY A 71 5.76 4.04 11.61
N ILE A 72 5.80 3.14 10.64
CA ILE A 72 7.04 2.58 10.11
C ILE A 72 6.59 1.77 8.88
N CYS A 73 6.95 2.18 7.67
CA CYS A 73 7.12 1.33 6.47
C CYS A 73 7.13 2.24 5.23
N GLY A 74 8.26 2.88 5.05
CA GLY A 74 8.59 3.70 3.88
C GLY A 74 10.09 3.85 3.82
N GLY A 75 10.80 2.73 3.69
CA GLY A 75 12.21 2.67 3.32
C GLY A 75 13.17 3.51 4.16
N ARG A 76 13.68 2.96 5.26
CA ARG A 76 15.06 3.14 5.73
C ARG A 76 15.31 2.11 6.82
N ALA A 77 16.09 1.09 6.48
CA ALA A 77 16.89 0.40 7.47
C ALA A 77 17.61 1.47 8.30
N GLY A 78 17.33 1.51 9.60
CA GLY A 78 18.18 2.22 10.54
C GLY A 78 19.57 1.60 10.43
N ARG A 79 20.49 2.34 9.81
CA ARG A 79 21.93 2.07 9.91
C ARG A 79 22.25 1.99 11.42
N PRO A 80 22.86 0.92 11.94
CA PRO A 80 23.33 0.94 13.32
C PRO A 80 24.41 2.01 13.41
N ALA A 81 24.18 3.04 14.24
CA ALA A 81 25.24 3.90 14.70
C ALA A 81 26.06 3.08 15.70
N GLY A 82 27.16 2.49 15.22
CA GLY A 82 28.17 1.93 16.08
C GLY A 82 28.89 3.06 16.82
N ASN A 83 29.11 2.86 18.11
CA ASN A 83 30.30 3.36 18.80
C ASN A 83 30.67 2.39 19.92
#